data_AF-H8GUC7-F1
#
_entry.id   AF-H8GUC7-F1
#
_cell.length_a   1.000
_cell.length_b   1.000
_cell.length_c   1.000
_cell.angle_alpha   90.00
_cell.angle_beta   90.00
_cell.angle_gamma   90.00
#
_symmetry.space_group_name_H-M   'P 1'
#
loop_
_entity.id
_entity.type
_entity.pdbx_description
1 polymer ?
#
loop_
_entity_poly.entity_id
_entity_poly.type
_entity_poly.pdbx_seq_one_letter_code
_entity_poly.pdbx_strand_id
1 'polypeptide(L)' 'MNPARAEYLLLDRVPGGWQPTFRRVPYAVEEIRQGFRTSGIPHAEWAAAGWVPG' A
#
# COMPACT_ATOMS: atom_id res chain seq x y z
N MET A 1 -6.56 -5.07 -7.93
CA MET A 1 -5.73 -4.01 -7.34
C MET A 1 -4.81 -4.69 -6.33
N ASN A 2 -3.48 -4.51 -6.42
CA ASN A 2 -2.55 -5.16 -5.51
C ASN A 2 -2.28 -4.24 -4.30
N PRO A 3 -2.70 -4.59 -3.07
CA PRO A 3 -2.50 -3.77 -1.89
C PRO A 3 -1.03 -3.72 -1.40
N ALA A 4 -0.14 -4.54 -1.95
CA ALA A 4 1.28 -4.60 -1.57
C ALA A 4 2.13 -3.36 -1.97
N ARG A 5 1.48 -2.31 -2.49
CA ARG A 5 2.12 -1.03 -2.78
C ARG A 5 1.22 0.12 -2.37
N ALA A 6 1.81 1.13 -1.76
CA ALA A 6 1.18 2.43 -1.59
C ALA A 6 1.38 3.25 -2.86
N GLU A 7 0.30 3.83 -3.39
CA GLU A 7 0.35 4.78 -4.49
C GLU A 7 -0.17 6.12 -3.99
N TYR A 8 0.59 7.18 -4.19
CA TYR A 8 0.22 8.53 -3.78
C TYR A 8 0.83 9.59 -4.70
N LEU A 9 0.33 10.81 -4.55
CA LEU A 9 0.74 11.98 -5.32
C LEU A 9 1.22 13.06 -4.36
N LEU A 10 2.38 13.64 -4.66
CA LEU A 10 2.83 14.90 -4.07
C LEU A 10 2.52 16.02 -5.07
N LEU A 11 1.95 17.12 -4.59
CA LEU A 11 1.71 18.31 -5.40
C LEU A 11 2.58 19.44 -4.84
N ASP A 12 3.60 19.81 -5.60
CA ASP A 12 4.45 20.94 -5.27
C ASP A 12 3.86 22.21 -5.90
N ARG A 13 3.70 23.26 -5.08
CA ARG A 13 3.25 24.56 -5.57
C ARG A 13 4.43 25.26 -6.26
N VAL A 14 4.26 25.61 -7.53
CA VAL A 14 5.27 26.35 -8.32
C VAL A 14 4.65 27.58 -8.97
N PRO A 15 5.44 28.61 -9.36
CA PRO A 15 4.91 29.68 -10.18
C PRO A 15 4.22 29.13 -11.43
N GLY A 16 2.98 29.54 -11.67
CA GLY A 16 2.18 29.07 -12.81
C GLY A 16 1.36 27.79 -12.58
N GLY A 17 1.41 27.16 -11.39
CA GLY A 17 0.49 26.06 -11.08
C GLY A 17 0.99 25.05 -10.04
N TRP A 18 0.70 23.78 -10.32
CA TRP A 18 1.07 22.65 -9.48
C TRP A 18 1.92 21.67 -10.29
N GLN A 19 2.99 21.17 -9.68
CA GLN A 19 3.82 20.13 -10.26
C GLN A 19 3.51 18.78 -9.56
N PRO A 20 2.94 17.80 -10.28
CA PRO A 20 2.64 16.50 -9.71
C PRO A 20 3.86 15.57 -9.71
N THR A 21 4.11 14.92 -8.58
CA THR A 21 5.06 13.82 -8.43
C THR A 21 4.33 12.56 -7.95
N PHE A 22 4.17 11.59 -8.85
CA PHE A 22 3.57 10.30 -8.52
C PHE A 22 4.61 9.39 -7.87
N ARG A 23 4.24 8.77 -6.76
CA ARG A 23 5.10 7.84 -6.03
C ARG A 23 4.41 6.51 -5.83
N ARG A 24 5.21 5.46 -5.93
CA ARG A 24 4.86 4.09 -5.58
C ARG A 24 5.88 3.58 -4.57
N VAL A 25 5.41 3.08 -3.44
CA VAL A 25 6.27 2.61 -2.35
C VAL A 25 5.90 1.15 -2.03
N PRO A 26 6.87 0.22 -2.00
CA PRO A 26 6.60 -1.17 -1.68
C PRO A 26 6.34 -1.34 -0.18
N TYR A 27 5.50 -2.31 0.17
CA TYR A 27 5.34 -2.78 1.55
C TYR A 27 6.13 -4.06 1.82
N ALA A 28 6.49 -4.28 3.08
CA ALA A 28 6.96 -5.59 3.54
C ALA A 28 5.79 -6.57 3.60
N VAL A 29 5.50 -7.21 2.46
CA VAL A 29 4.30 -8.05 2.27
C VAL A 29 4.17 -9.12 3.35
N GLU A 30 5.27 -9.78 3.72
CA GLU A 30 5.19 -10.88 4.69
C GLU A 30 4.92 -10.41 6.11
N GLU A 31 5.40 -9.23 6.50
CA GLU A 31 5.07 -8.63 7.80
C GLU A 31 3.57 -8.32 7.87
N ILE A 32 3.01 -7.75 6.80
CA ILE A 32 1.57 -7.46 6.73
C ILE A 32 0.75 -8.75 6.79
N ARG A 33 1.12 -9.78 6.03
CA ARG A 33 0.43 -11.08 6.05
C ARG A 33 0.44 -11.70 7.45
N GLN A 34 1.57 -11.66 8.14
CA GLN A 34 1.67 -12.16 9.51
C GLN A 34 0.83 -11.32 10.48
N GLY A 35 0.80 -10.00 10.31
CA GLY A 35 -0.09 -9.11 11.05
C GLY A 35 -1.56 -9.51 10.92
N PHE A 36 -2.03 -9.78 9.69
CA PHE A 36 -3.40 -10.27 9.48
C PHE A 36 -3.67 -11.59 10.22
N ARG A 37 -2.81 -12.60 10.01
CA ARG A 37 -2.98 -13.94 10.62
C ARG A 37 -2.99 -13.92 12.14
N THR A 38 -2.25 -12.99 12.76
CA THR A 38 -2.13 -12.89 14.22
C THR A 38 -3.12 -11.91 14.86
N SER A 39 -3.79 -11.07 14.07
CA SER A 39 -4.68 -10.01 14.57
C SER A 39 -6.02 -10.49 15.15
N GLY A 40 -6.42 -11.73 14.88
CA GLY A 40 -7.72 -12.27 15.31
C GLY A 40 -8.93 -11.68 14.58
N ILE A 41 -8.72 -10.89 13.51
CA ILE A 41 -9.83 -10.31 12.75
C ILE A 41 -10.57 -11.39 11.94
N PRO A 42 -11.90 -11.24 11.73
CA PRO A 42 -12.64 -12.10 10.82
C PRO A 42 -12.01 -12.10 9.42
N HIS A 43 -12.00 -13.27 8.77
CA HIS A 43 -11.46 -13.44 7.41
C HIS A 43 -9.97 -13.08 7.26
N ALA A 44 -9.17 -13.16 8.34
CA ALA A 44 -7.74 -12.88 8.32
C ALA A 44 -6.96 -13.58 7.20
N GLU A 45 -7.24 -14.86 6.92
CA GLU A 45 -6.57 -15.60 5.84
C GLU A 45 -6.94 -15.08 4.45
N TRP A 46 -8.20 -14.68 4.23
CA TRP A 46 -8.62 -14.05 2.98
C TRP A 46 -7.92 -12.69 2.80
N ALA A 47 -7.85 -11.89 3.87
CA ALA A 47 -7.15 -10.62 3.86
C ALA A 47 -5.67 -10.81 3.54
N ALA A 48 -4.98 -11.75 4.21
CA ALA A 48 -3.57 -12.05 3.97
C ALA A 48 -3.31 -12.55 2.53
N ALA A 49 -4.19 -13.37 1.97
CA ALA A 49 -4.06 -13.87 0.60
C ALA A 49 -4.13 -12.75 -0.46
N GLY A 50 -4.84 -11.65 -0.17
CA GLY A 50 -4.94 -10.49 -1.06
C GLY A 50 -3.66 -9.67 -1.18
N TRP A 51 -2.72 -9.80 -0.25
CA TRP A 51 -1.43 -9.12 -0.29
C TRP A 51 -0.42 -9.98 -1.01
N VAL A 52 -0.07 -9.65 -2.26
CA VAL A 52 0.90 -10.41 -3.08
C VAL A 52 2.09 -9.52 -3.46
N PRO A 53 3.34 -10.02 -3.49
CA PRO A 53 4.48 -9.25 -3.98
C PRO A 53 4.16 -8.61 -5.33
N GLY A 54 4.43 -7.31 -5.47
CA GLY A 54 3.91 -6.48 -6.55
C GLY A 54 4.96 -5.71 -7.31
#